data_AF-A0A8C1VR20-F1
#
_entry.id   AF-A0A8C1VR20-F1
#
_cell.length_a   1.000
_cell.length_b   1.000
_cell.length_c   1.000
_cell.angle_alpha   90.00
_cell.angle_beta   90.00
_cell.angle_gamma   90.00
#
_symmetry.space_group_name_H-M   'P 1'
#
loop_
_entity.id
_entity.type
_entity.pdbx_description
1 polymer ?
#
loop_
_entity_poly.entity_id
_entity_poly.type
_entity_poly.pdbx_seq_one_letter_code
_entity_poly.pdbx_strand_id
1 'polypeptide(L)'
;TDLTKQICSLKQNLVCPPLGMESHRIENDQLLTSSVYQHRYGSHRARLNIQASGDEDDMNGGAWCANPEEKINWIELDARTLTEFTGVITQGRDDPIESDYVSSYYVAFSNDSREWTVLHDGYAEWLFFGNSDKNTPVLSQFMEPVVARYIRILPQTWNGTMCMRMEVLGCPVPDHLSQYQSQNEVMHRDDLDYTHHNYLDMEKLMKSISDECPNISRFYSLGKSFKGLEIYAMEISDNPGMHETGEPEFRYTAGYHGNEALGRELLLMLMQYLCKEYKDGNPRVRHLVDETRIHLVPSVNPDGHMKAFEKGSELGSWTLGHWTEDGHDIFQNFPDLNNILWDAEDKGMVPKLISNHHVPIPEGILSSNGSVAVETLALMSWMESHPFVLGANLQGGERLVTYPFDMRRLTKEMIEDQSLFRWLAISYASTHHTMTQTHQGGCHTDDPTGGMGIVNRAKWKPIPGSMNDFSYLHTNCFELSIFLGCDKFPHQSELIREWEHNREALLTFMAQVHRGIKGVVRDKEGNPISNATVSVEGINHDIRTGESGDYWRLLNPGEYRVTARAEGYSPFTRLCVVGFDPGATYCSFDLNKSNWDRIKQIMALHGNRPIRLLIHVGKSSRIKGSL
;
A
#
# COMPACT_ATOMS: atom_id res chain seq x y z
N THR A 1 38.50 46.80 -21.22
CA THR A 1 37.30 47.07 -20.40
C THR A 1 36.16 46.30 -21.02
N ASP A 2 35.36 45.60 -20.21
CA ASP A 2 34.26 44.68 -20.58
C ASP A 2 34.63 43.20 -20.84
N LEU A 3 35.33 42.58 -19.88
CA LEU A 3 35.28 41.12 -19.67
C LEU A 3 34.75 40.73 -18.27
N THR A 4 34.30 41.71 -17.48
CA THR A 4 33.80 41.53 -16.10
C THR A 4 32.29 41.68 -15.97
N LYS A 5 31.55 41.81 -17.07
CA LYS A 5 30.08 41.96 -17.06
C LYS A 5 29.27 40.76 -17.58
N GLN A 6 29.93 39.64 -17.89
CA GLN A 6 29.26 38.46 -18.47
C GLN A 6 29.38 37.20 -17.61
N ILE A 7 29.48 37.36 -16.27
CA ILE A 7 29.39 36.28 -15.28
C ILE A 7 28.20 36.50 -14.31
N CYS A 8 27.39 37.55 -14.51
CA CYS A 8 26.21 37.84 -13.68
C CYS A 8 24.89 37.38 -14.32
N SER A 9 24.85 36.16 -14.86
CA SER A 9 23.61 35.55 -15.35
C SER A 9 23.70 34.04 -15.16
N LEU A 10 22.79 33.51 -14.33
CA LEU A 10 22.55 32.09 -14.02
C LEU A 10 23.43 31.46 -12.92
N LYS A 11 23.45 32.04 -11.72
CA LYS A 11 23.32 31.19 -10.51
C LYS A 11 21.81 31.00 -10.29
N GLN A 12 21.21 29.98 -10.91
CA GLN A 12 20.04 29.38 -10.28
C GLN A 12 20.55 28.86 -8.94
N ASN A 13 20.02 29.37 -7.82
CA ASN A 13 20.29 28.80 -6.50
C ASN A 13 19.99 27.29 -6.63
N LEU A 14 21.03 26.46 -6.62
CA LEU A 14 20.84 25.02 -6.46
C LEU A 14 20.22 24.88 -5.06
N VAL A 15 18.90 24.67 -5.00
CA VAL A 15 18.22 24.37 -3.76
C VAL A 15 18.62 22.94 -3.42
N CYS A 16 19.35 22.75 -2.34
CA CYS A 16 19.69 21.42 -1.87
C CYS A 16 18.44 20.67 -1.40
N PRO A 17 18.42 19.33 -1.54
CA PRO A 17 17.29 18.52 -1.10
C PRO A 17 17.15 18.52 0.42
N PRO A 18 16.00 18.08 0.96
CA PRO A 18 15.88 17.73 2.38
C PRO A 18 16.89 16.64 2.75
N LEU A 19 17.43 16.76 3.97
CA LEU A 19 18.37 15.78 4.50
C LEU A 19 17.65 14.50 5.00
N GLY A 20 16.33 14.56 5.17
CA GLY A 20 15.46 13.43 5.45
C GLY A 20 15.12 13.31 6.93
N MET A 21 14.68 14.41 7.53
CA MET A 21 14.04 14.40 8.84
C MET A 21 12.73 13.64 8.78
N GLU A 22 11.86 13.91 7.81
CA GLU A 22 10.56 13.24 7.64
C GLU A 22 10.70 11.78 7.19
N SER A 23 11.62 11.50 6.26
CA SER A 23 11.86 10.13 5.76
C SER A 23 12.63 9.22 6.71
N HIS A 24 13.01 9.73 7.90
CA HIS A 24 13.85 9.04 8.89
C HIS A 24 15.25 8.66 8.38
N ARG A 25 15.72 9.28 7.28
CA ARG A 25 17.12 9.15 6.83
C ARG A 25 18.10 9.76 7.83
N ILE A 26 17.71 10.85 8.48
CA ILE A 26 18.39 11.37 9.66
C ILE A 26 18.02 10.48 10.85
N GLU A 27 19.01 9.81 11.42
CA GLU A 27 18.84 8.94 12.58
C GLU A 27 18.63 9.74 13.88
N ASN A 28 18.04 9.11 14.90
CA ASN A 28 17.73 9.79 16.17
C ASN A 28 18.97 10.27 16.93
N ASP A 29 20.11 9.60 16.75
CA ASP A 29 21.39 9.96 17.38
C ASP A 29 22.06 11.19 16.75
N GLN A 30 21.60 11.60 15.55
CA GLN A 30 22.03 12.83 14.88
C GLN A 30 21.33 14.08 15.43
N LEU A 31 20.34 13.92 16.32
CA LEU A 31 19.50 15.01 16.82
C LEU A 31 19.68 15.23 18.33
N LEU A 32 20.11 16.43 18.70
CA LEU A 32 20.26 16.85 20.10
C LEU A 32 19.47 18.13 20.38
N THR A 33 19.03 18.30 21.62
CA THR A 33 18.23 19.45 22.06
C THR A 33 18.74 20.01 23.38
N SER A 34 18.51 21.29 23.62
CA SER A 34 18.87 21.98 24.87
C SER A 34 18.22 21.35 26.10
N SER A 35 16.93 21.10 26.00
CA SER A 35 16.11 20.49 27.03
C SER A 35 14.90 19.81 26.38
N VAL A 36 14.20 19.01 27.18
CA VAL A 36 13.01 18.28 26.77
C VAL A 36 11.98 18.43 27.88
N TYR A 37 10.75 18.83 27.56
CA TYR A 37 9.69 19.01 28.56
C TYR A 37 9.30 17.69 29.22
N GLN A 38 9.05 16.66 28.41
CA GLN A 38 8.75 15.28 28.83
C GLN A 38 9.31 14.32 27.78
N HIS A 39 9.55 13.06 28.15
CA HIS A 39 10.13 12.06 27.26
C HIS A 39 9.40 11.98 25.90
N ARG A 40 8.07 12.14 25.91
CA ARG A 40 7.22 12.14 24.71
C ARG A 40 7.44 13.25 23.69
N TYR A 41 8.20 14.29 24.06
CA TYR A 41 8.50 15.46 23.23
C TYR A 41 10.01 15.57 22.96
N GLY A 42 10.72 14.44 22.86
CA GLY A 42 12.17 14.42 22.63
C GLY A 42 12.59 14.90 21.23
N SER A 43 13.90 14.97 20.99
CA SER A 43 14.50 15.44 19.73
C SER A 43 14.03 14.65 18.50
N HIS A 44 13.87 13.33 18.63
CA HIS A 44 13.33 12.45 17.58
C HIS A 44 11.92 12.83 17.10
N ARG A 45 11.18 13.64 17.87
CA ARG A 45 9.85 14.16 17.52
C ARG A 45 9.90 15.48 16.76
N ALA A 46 11.08 16.04 16.50
CA ALA A 46 11.23 17.29 15.75
C ALA A 46 11.12 17.11 14.23
N ARG A 47 10.69 15.96 13.74
CA ARG A 47 10.61 15.66 12.30
C ARG A 47 9.37 16.31 11.69
N LEU A 48 9.46 16.79 10.44
CA LEU A 48 8.27 17.28 9.74
C LEU A 48 7.17 16.21 9.70
N ASN A 49 5.93 16.70 9.71
CA ASN A 49 4.71 15.91 9.62
C ASN A 49 4.56 14.77 10.63
N ILE A 50 5.39 14.67 11.67
CA ILE A 50 5.21 13.66 12.70
C ILE A 50 3.86 13.85 13.40
N GLN A 51 3.12 12.75 13.56
CA GLN A 51 1.79 12.75 14.16
C GLN A 51 1.87 12.42 15.65
N ALA A 52 1.08 13.10 16.48
CA ALA A 52 0.91 12.74 17.88
C ALA A 52 0.09 11.46 18.01
N SER A 53 0.37 10.67 19.05
CA SER A 53 -0.52 9.56 19.38
C SER A 53 -1.80 10.08 20.03
N GLY A 54 -2.94 9.50 19.62
CA GLY A 54 -4.23 9.73 20.26
C GLY A 54 -4.49 8.80 21.46
N ASP A 55 -3.59 7.85 21.72
CA ASP A 55 -3.66 6.95 22.88
C ASP A 55 -3.01 7.63 24.10
N GLU A 56 -3.71 7.62 25.23
CA GLU A 56 -3.20 8.20 26.48
C GLU A 56 -2.02 7.41 27.06
N ASP A 57 -1.94 6.10 26.75
CA ASP A 57 -0.85 5.21 27.18
C ASP A 57 0.39 5.32 26.28
N ASP A 58 0.25 5.93 25.09
CA ASP A 58 1.33 6.13 24.14
C ASP A 58 2.06 7.46 24.39
N MET A 59 3.32 7.34 24.77
CA MET A 59 4.19 8.44 25.14
C MET A 59 4.82 9.12 23.91
N ASN A 60 4.08 9.30 22.82
CA ASN A 60 4.55 9.94 21.59
C ASN A 60 3.78 11.24 21.31
N GLY A 61 4.43 12.40 21.46
CA GLY A 61 3.86 13.74 21.24
C GLY A 61 4.18 14.32 19.85
N GLY A 62 3.36 15.22 19.30
CA GLY A 62 3.49 15.65 17.89
C GLY A 62 4.59 16.67 17.55
N ALA A 63 5.62 16.85 18.39
CA ALA A 63 6.79 17.70 18.14
C ALA A 63 7.88 17.47 19.20
N TRP A 64 9.08 18.03 18.97
CA TRP A 64 9.98 18.36 20.08
C TRP A 64 9.43 19.55 20.85
N CYS A 65 9.47 19.50 22.18
CA CYS A 65 9.11 20.61 23.07
C CYS A 65 10.16 20.78 24.17
N ALA A 66 10.65 22.00 24.37
CA ALA A 66 11.63 22.28 25.42
C ALA A 66 10.97 22.45 26.79
N ASN A 67 11.78 22.24 27.83
CA ASN A 67 11.38 22.49 29.20
C ASN A 67 11.07 23.99 29.39
N PRO A 68 9.91 24.37 29.95
CA PRO A 68 9.56 25.77 30.24
C PRO A 68 10.55 26.52 31.15
N GLU A 69 11.34 25.79 31.95
CA GLU A 69 12.39 26.39 32.80
C GLU A 69 13.67 26.74 32.02
N GLU A 70 13.82 26.21 30.80
CA GLU A 70 14.98 26.45 29.95
C GLU A 70 14.94 27.86 29.37
N LYS A 71 16.03 28.61 29.55
CA LYS A 71 16.13 29.99 29.08
C LYS A 71 16.68 30.08 27.66
N ILE A 72 17.49 29.10 27.26
CA ILE A 72 18.14 29.07 25.95
C ILE A 72 17.74 27.78 25.26
N ASN A 73 16.77 27.91 24.36
CA ASN A 73 16.23 26.78 23.62
C ASN A 73 17.00 26.56 22.34
N TRP A 74 17.38 25.31 22.06
CA TRP A 74 18.01 24.96 20.80
C TRP A 74 17.76 23.50 20.43
N ILE A 75 17.71 23.25 19.13
CA ILE A 75 17.78 21.91 18.54
C ILE A 75 18.89 21.91 17.50
N GLU A 76 19.69 20.85 17.45
CA GLU A 76 20.78 20.71 16.52
C GLU A 76 20.74 19.38 15.77
N LEU A 77 21.29 19.41 14.56
CA LEU A 77 21.46 18.27 13.67
C LEU A 77 22.94 18.11 13.34
N ASP A 78 23.46 16.90 13.53
CA ASP A 78 24.77 16.46 13.03
C ASP A 78 24.60 15.82 11.65
N ALA A 79 25.06 16.48 10.58
CA ALA A 79 24.99 15.94 9.22
C ALA A 79 25.99 14.79 8.98
N ARG A 80 26.80 14.42 9.99
CA ARG A 80 27.90 13.42 9.98
C ARG A 80 29.06 13.76 9.03
N THR A 81 28.83 14.56 8.00
CA THR A 81 29.80 15.01 6.99
C THR A 81 29.66 16.53 6.77
N LEU A 82 30.69 17.16 6.22
CA LEU A 82 30.59 18.56 5.81
C LEU A 82 29.47 18.70 4.78
N THR A 83 28.54 19.60 5.04
CA THR A 83 27.31 19.78 4.27
C THR A 83 27.14 21.26 3.99
N GLU A 84 26.81 21.59 2.75
CA GLU A 84 26.38 22.91 2.33
C GLU A 84 24.89 23.07 2.65
N PHE A 85 24.58 23.78 3.73
CA PHE A 85 23.21 24.05 4.16
C PHE A 85 22.61 25.23 3.40
N THR A 86 21.38 25.09 2.91
CA THR A 86 20.71 26.12 2.09
C THR A 86 19.41 26.64 2.68
N GLY A 87 18.85 25.97 3.69
CA GLY A 87 17.62 26.43 4.33
C GLY A 87 17.08 25.47 5.39
N VAL A 88 16.03 25.91 6.06
CA VAL A 88 15.30 25.17 7.08
C VAL A 88 13.81 25.31 6.80
N ILE A 89 13.07 24.23 6.99
CA ILE A 89 11.61 24.25 6.96
C ILE A 89 11.13 24.01 8.38
N THR A 90 10.22 24.83 8.88
CA THR A 90 9.65 24.68 10.24
C THR A 90 8.16 24.39 10.18
N GLN A 91 7.67 23.63 11.16
CA GLN A 91 6.26 23.32 11.33
C GLN A 91 5.93 23.29 12.83
N GLY A 92 4.73 23.72 13.23
CA GLY A 92 4.32 23.67 14.64
C GLY A 92 3.93 22.26 15.08
N ARG A 93 3.44 22.09 16.31
CA ARG A 93 3.15 20.79 16.91
C ARG A 93 1.85 20.18 16.42
N ASP A 94 1.90 18.90 16.06
CA ASP A 94 0.67 18.13 15.90
C ASP A 94 0.01 17.85 17.26
N ASP A 95 -1.23 18.32 17.41
CA ASP A 95 -2.05 18.14 18.61
C ASP A 95 -3.50 18.45 18.23
N PRO A 96 -4.51 17.74 18.76
CA PRO A 96 -5.91 18.05 18.47
C PRO A 96 -6.41 19.35 19.13
N ILE A 97 -5.86 19.74 20.28
CA ILE A 97 -6.38 20.79 21.17
C ILE A 97 -5.51 22.05 21.09
N GLU A 98 -4.22 21.90 21.35
CA GLU A 98 -3.30 23.00 21.50
C GLU A 98 -2.77 23.47 20.13
N SER A 99 -2.19 24.68 20.12
CA SER A 99 -1.63 25.30 18.93
C SER A 99 -0.25 25.86 19.22
N ASP A 100 0.71 24.96 19.41
CA ASP A 100 2.09 25.32 19.74
C ASP A 100 2.95 25.43 18.48
N TYR A 101 3.68 26.52 18.32
CA TYR A 101 4.59 26.72 17.18
C TYR A 101 5.61 27.82 17.44
N VAL A 102 6.79 27.70 16.82
CA VAL A 102 7.84 28.73 16.81
C VAL A 102 7.56 29.75 15.71
N SER A 103 7.54 31.04 16.07
CA SER A 103 7.24 32.15 15.17
C SER A 103 8.47 32.94 14.72
N SER A 104 9.58 32.87 15.46
CA SER A 104 10.87 33.38 14.99
C SER A 104 12.05 32.65 15.62
N TYR A 105 13.18 32.58 14.91
CA TYR A 105 14.38 31.87 15.33
C TYR A 105 15.65 32.40 14.64
N TYR A 106 16.81 32.15 15.26
CA TYR A 106 18.12 32.26 14.62
C TYR A 106 18.64 30.89 14.19
N VAL A 107 19.61 30.87 13.27
CA VAL A 107 20.32 29.65 12.86
C VAL A 107 21.80 29.82 13.13
N ALA A 108 22.44 28.82 13.70
CA ALA A 108 23.87 28.79 13.97
C ALA A 108 24.53 27.53 13.39
N PHE A 109 25.81 27.63 13.07
CA PHE A 109 26.59 26.56 12.45
C PHE A 109 27.86 26.27 13.25
N SER A 110 28.32 25.02 13.17
CA SER A 110 29.56 24.56 13.80
C SER A 110 30.22 23.43 13.01
N ASN A 111 31.53 23.28 13.15
CA ASN A 111 32.28 22.14 12.62
C ASN A 111 32.69 21.14 13.70
N ASP A 112 32.60 21.51 14.98
CA ASP A 112 33.11 20.74 16.11
C ASP A 112 32.13 20.59 17.27
N SER A 113 30.89 21.07 17.08
CA SER A 113 29.80 21.17 18.06
C SER A 113 30.10 22.03 19.30
N ARG A 114 31.21 22.77 19.33
CA ARG A 114 31.66 23.59 20.48
C ARG A 114 31.60 25.07 20.17
N GLU A 115 32.21 25.48 19.07
CA GLU A 115 32.19 26.87 18.61
C GLU A 115 31.07 27.06 17.60
N TRP A 116 30.19 28.02 17.87
CA TRP A 116 28.98 28.26 17.09
C TRP A 116 29.01 29.67 16.50
N THR A 117 28.75 29.76 15.20
CA THR A 117 28.60 31.04 14.50
C THR A 117 27.15 31.21 14.09
N VAL A 118 26.49 32.23 14.62
CA VAL A 118 25.11 32.59 14.22
C VAL A 118 25.15 33.21 12.83
N LEU A 119 24.22 32.81 11.97
CA LEU A 119 24.07 33.39 10.64
C LEU A 119 23.77 34.88 10.77
N HIS A 120 24.49 35.70 10.01
CA HIS A 120 24.38 37.15 10.06
C HIS A 120 24.46 37.75 8.64
N ASP A 121 23.85 38.92 8.43
CA ASP A 121 23.94 39.66 7.16
C ASP A 121 25.22 40.50 7.02
N GLY A 122 26.11 40.43 8.02
CA GLY A 122 27.33 41.24 8.13
C GLY A 122 27.17 42.46 9.03
N TYR A 123 25.95 42.81 9.43
CA TYR A 123 25.64 43.89 10.37
C TYR A 123 24.95 43.37 11.64
N ALA A 124 24.03 42.42 11.50
CA ALA A 124 23.26 41.83 12.59
C ALA A 124 23.00 40.33 12.36
N GLU A 125 22.69 39.63 13.45
CA GLU A 125 22.21 38.25 13.39
C GLU A 125 20.91 38.18 12.59
N TRP A 126 20.80 37.20 11.70
CA TRP A 126 19.69 37.07 10.78
C TRP A 126 18.49 36.40 11.46
N LEU A 127 17.48 37.18 11.84
CA LEU A 127 16.24 36.65 12.41
C LEU A 127 15.32 36.10 11.32
N PHE A 128 14.98 34.82 11.41
CA PHE A 128 13.98 34.18 10.54
C PHE A 128 12.59 34.23 11.16
N PHE A 129 11.57 34.42 10.33
CA PHE A 129 10.17 34.28 10.72
C PHE A 129 9.69 32.88 10.33
N GLY A 130 9.22 32.14 11.33
CA GLY A 130 8.74 30.77 11.20
C GLY A 130 7.23 30.71 10.98
N ASN A 131 6.57 29.91 11.81
CA ASN A 131 5.17 29.54 11.62
C ASN A 131 4.19 30.58 12.19
N SER A 132 3.01 30.65 11.58
CA SER A 132 1.82 31.36 12.07
C SER A 132 0.71 30.42 12.55
N ASP A 133 0.88 29.12 12.31
CA ASP A 133 -0.05 28.05 12.69
C ASP A 133 0.73 26.73 12.88
N LYS A 134 0.05 25.69 13.38
CA LYS A 134 0.71 24.42 13.70
C LYS A 134 0.90 23.45 12.54
N ASN A 135 0.19 23.64 11.43
CA ASN A 135 0.04 22.66 10.35
C ASN A 135 0.89 22.98 9.13
N THR A 136 1.04 24.27 8.79
CA THR A 136 1.66 24.72 7.53
C THR A 136 3.18 24.71 7.65
N PRO A 137 3.91 23.91 6.84
CA PRO A 137 5.36 24.01 6.76
C PRO A 137 5.79 25.36 6.17
N VAL A 138 6.82 25.97 6.74
CA VAL A 138 7.34 27.28 6.33
C VAL A 138 8.82 27.17 5.98
N LEU A 139 9.15 27.44 4.72
CA LEU A 139 10.54 27.48 4.23
C LEU A 139 11.22 28.81 4.58
N SER A 140 12.37 28.70 5.21
CA SER A 140 13.33 29.78 5.42
C SER A 140 14.62 29.47 4.66
N GLN A 141 14.76 30.06 3.48
CA GLN A 141 15.95 29.90 2.64
C GLN A 141 17.06 30.87 3.05
N PHE A 142 18.30 30.40 3.04
CA PHE A 142 19.47 31.24 3.31
C PHE A 142 19.86 32.04 2.06
N MET A 143 20.28 33.28 2.25
CA MET A 143 20.75 34.12 1.14
C MET A 143 22.00 33.53 0.47
N GLU A 144 22.92 33.03 1.27
CA GLU A 144 24.13 32.34 0.83
C GLU A 144 24.21 30.99 1.57
N PRO A 145 24.54 29.90 0.87
CA PRO A 145 24.74 28.61 1.51
C PRO A 145 25.87 28.65 2.53
N VAL A 146 25.77 27.84 3.59
CA VAL A 146 26.78 27.74 4.64
C VAL A 146 27.31 26.32 4.72
N VAL A 147 28.62 26.14 4.56
CA VAL A 147 29.27 24.85 4.71
C VAL A 147 29.63 24.61 6.18
N ALA A 148 29.03 23.60 6.78
CA ALA A 148 29.35 23.16 8.14
C ALA A 148 29.01 21.68 8.35
N ARG A 149 29.39 21.10 9.48
CA ARG A 149 28.91 19.75 9.87
C ARG A 149 27.62 19.80 10.67
N TYR A 150 27.50 20.79 11.54
CA TYR A 150 26.38 20.96 12.46
C TYR A 150 25.59 22.20 12.12
N ILE A 151 24.27 22.08 12.22
CA ILE A 151 23.31 23.18 12.17
C ILE A 151 22.49 23.18 13.45
N ARG A 152 22.24 24.36 14.02
CA ARG A 152 21.45 24.55 15.23
C ARG A 152 20.41 25.63 15.02
N ILE A 153 19.17 25.30 15.37
CA ILE A 153 18.04 26.24 15.36
C ILE A 153 17.85 26.79 16.76
N LEU A 154 17.69 28.11 16.86
CA LEU A 154 17.64 28.88 18.11
C LEU A 154 16.30 29.64 18.20
N PRO A 155 15.21 29.01 18.66
CA PRO A 155 13.90 29.65 18.81
C PRO A 155 13.97 30.94 19.67
N GLN A 156 13.34 32.01 19.19
CA GLN A 156 13.30 33.32 19.87
C GLN A 156 11.90 33.68 20.36
N THR A 157 10.88 33.44 19.53
CA THR A 157 9.47 33.67 19.90
C THR A 157 8.61 32.49 19.47
N TRP A 158 7.56 32.20 20.23
CA TRP A 158 6.64 31.10 19.97
C TRP A 158 5.24 31.41 20.51
N ASN A 159 4.24 30.67 20.03
CA ASN A 159 2.89 30.65 20.56
C ASN A 159 2.70 29.41 21.44
N GLY A 160 2.06 29.57 22.61
CA GLY A 160 1.84 28.47 23.55
C GLY A 160 3.13 28.00 24.22
N THR A 161 3.36 26.69 24.19
CA THR A 161 4.61 26.07 24.62
C THR A 161 5.66 26.09 23.50
N MET A 162 6.94 26.10 23.86
CA MET A 162 8.00 26.09 22.87
C MET A 162 8.08 24.68 22.27
N CYS A 163 7.43 24.48 21.13
CA CYS A 163 7.45 23.25 20.38
C CYS A 163 7.68 23.51 18.89
N MET A 164 8.43 22.63 18.24
CA MET A 164 8.64 22.71 16.81
C MET A 164 8.98 21.35 16.17
N ARG A 165 8.64 21.26 14.90
CA ARG A 165 9.11 20.29 13.92
C ARG A 165 9.95 21.03 12.87
N MET A 166 10.89 20.34 12.24
CA MET A 166 11.78 20.90 11.25
C MET A 166 12.26 19.88 10.21
N GLU A 167 12.66 20.42 9.06
CA GLU A 167 13.50 19.77 8.03
C GLU A 167 14.66 20.69 7.69
N VAL A 168 15.79 20.12 7.31
CA VAL A 168 17.00 20.85 6.93
C VAL A 168 17.31 20.55 5.47
N LEU A 169 17.57 21.61 4.70
CA LEU A 169 17.97 21.50 3.30
C LEU A 169 19.50 21.60 3.21
N GLY A 170 20.14 20.61 2.58
CA GLY A 170 21.59 20.62 2.44
C GLY A 170 22.16 19.58 1.48
N CYS A 171 23.34 19.88 0.95
CA CYS A 171 24.08 19.00 0.03
C CYS A 171 25.41 18.58 0.69
N PRO A 172 25.69 17.27 0.83
CA PRO A 172 27.00 16.83 1.30
C PRO A 172 28.11 17.38 0.40
N VAL A 173 29.12 17.99 1.00
CA VAL A 173 30.31 18.46 0.28
C VAL A 173 31.15 17.24 -0.10
N PRO A 174 31.48 17.06 -1.40
CA PRO A 174 32.32 15.94 -1.82
C PRO A 174 33.70 16.01 -1.14
N ASP A 175 34.10 14.95 -0.45
CA ASP A 175 35.47 14.75 0.03
C ASP A 175 36.21 13.87 -1.00
N HIS A 176 37.49 14.13 -1.24
CA HIS A 176 38.32 13.32 -2.13
C HIS A 176 38.34 11.84 -1.70
N LEU A 177 38.23 11.54 -0.40
CA LEU A 177 38.14 10.17 0.12
C LEU A 177 36.74 9.55 -0.05
N SER A 178 35.67 10.34 0.08
CA SER A 178 34.29 9.85 -0.13
C SER A 178 33.98 9.61 -1.60
N GLN A 179 34.64 10.34 -2.52
CA GLN A 179 34.62 10.03 -3.96
C GLN A 179 35.20 8.64 -4.28
N TYR A 180 36.24 8.18 -3.57
CA TYR A 180 36.77 6.82 -3.75
C TYR A 180 35.87 5.73 -3.15
N GLN A 181 35.09 6.05 -2.10
CA GLN A 181 34.11 5.12 -1.53
C GLN A 181 32.83 5.04 -2.38
N SER A 182 32.30 6.18 -2.86
CA SER A 182 31.12 6.19 -3.73
C SER A 182 31.39 5.63 -5.13
N GLN A 183 32.63 5.70 -5.63
CA GLN A 183 33.04 5.01 -6.85
C GLN A 183 33.03 3.46 -6.72
N ASN A 184 33.08 2.93 -5.48
CA ASN A 184 32.97 1.49 -5.22
C ASN A 184 31.53 1.04 -4.90
N GLU A 185 30.61 1.98 -4.62
CA GLU A 185 29.17 1.70 -4.60
C GLU A 185 28.65 1.71 -6.04
N VAL A 186 28.65 0.53 -6.67
CA VAL A 186 27.93 0.32 -7.92
C VAL A 186 26.44 0.27 -7.60
N MET A 187 25.83 1.44 -7.43
CA MET A 187 24.37 1.59 -7.55
C MET A 187 24.03 1.16 -8.98
N HIS A 188 23.45 -0.03 -9.15
CA HIS A 188 22.93 -0.44 -10.45
C HIS A 188 21.73 0.43 -10.76
N ARG A 189 21.99 1.58 -11.40
CA ARG A 189 20.93 2.45 -11.89
C ARG A 189 20.28 1.73 -13.06
N ASP A 190 19.13 1.12 -12.78
CA ASP A 190 18.20 0.81 -13.85
C ASP A 190 17.95 2.13 -14.61
N ASP A 191 17.99 2.09 -15.93
CA ASP A 191 17.80 3.29 -16.75
C ASP A 191 16.33 3.72 -16.71
N LEU A 192 15.81 4.19 -15.58
CA LEU A 192 14.40 4.54 -15.38
C LEU A 192 14.23 6.04 -15.12
N ASP A 193 13.01 6.55 -15.33
CA ASP A 193 12.66 7.91 -14.90
C ASP A 193 12.38 7.97 -13.39
N TYR A 194 13.25 8.68 -12.66
CA TYR A 194 13.18 8.91 -11.21
C TYR A 194 12.73 10.35 -10.90
N THR A 195 11.61 10.75 -11.48
CA THR A 195 10.98 12.05 -11.23
C THR A 195 9.58 11.87 -10.64
N HIS A 196 9.06 12.91 -9.98
CA HIS A 196 7.64 12.95 -9.63
C HIS A 196 6.84 13.39 -10.85
N HIS A 197 5.80 12.64 -11.18
CA HIS A 197 4.99 12.90 -12.37
C HIS A 197 3.68 13.57 -12.00
N ASN A 198 3.42 14.79 -12.50
CA ASN A 198 2.06 15.31 -12.51
C ASN A 198 1.13 14.43 -13.37
N TYR A 199 -0.17 14.72 -13.36
CA TYR A 199 -1.14 13.91 -14.09
C TYR A 199 -0.83 13.75 -15.59
N LEU A 200 -0.46 14.84 -16.27
CA LEU A 200 -0.18 14.82 -17.71
C LEU A 200 1.12 14.08 -18.04
N ASP A 201 2.14 14.24 -17.21
CA ASP A 201 3.43 13.57 -17.43
C ASP A 201 3.35 12.08 -17.13
N MET A 202 2.55 11.67 -16.13
CA MET A 202 2.20 10.26 -15.90
C MET A 202 1.47 9.67 -17.11
N GLU A 203 0.44 10.35 -17.62
CA GLU A 203 -0.30 9.89 -18.80
C GLU A 203 0.62 9.71 -20.02
N LYS A 204 1.53 10.68 -20.26
CA LYS A 204 2.51 10.59 -21.34
C LYS A 204 3.49 9.43 -21.15
N LEU A 205 4.02 9.24 -19.93
CA LEU A 205 4.94 8.16 -19.63
C LEU A 205 4.27 6.79 -19.86
N MET A 206 3.06 6.59 -19.32
CA MET A 206 2.31 5.35 -19.51
C MET A 206 2.05 5.07 -21.00
N LYS A 207 1.63 6.08 -21.78
CA LYS A 207 1.48 5.93 -23.23
C LYS A 207 2.80 5.57 -23.92
N SER A 208 3.90 6.23 -23.55
CA SER A 208 5.23 5.94 -24.09
C SER A 208 5.65 4.49 -23.83
N ILE A 209 5.39 3.96 -22.64
CA ILE A 209 5.69 2.55 -22.31
C ILE A 209 4.83 1.62 -23.16
N SER A 210 3.55 1.95 -23.35
CA SER A 210 2.65 1.16 -24.19
C SER A 210 3.08 1.16 -25.66
N ASP A 211 3.57 2.28 -26.17
CA ASP A 211 4.11 2.41 -27.53
C ASP A 211 5.46 1.67 -27.69
N GLU A 212 6.27 1.58 -26.63
CA GLU A 212 7.54 0.87 -26.63
C GLU A 212 7.38 -0.65 -26.56
N CYS A 213 6.38 -1.13 -25.81
CA CYS A 213 6.09 -2.53 -25.56
C CYS A 213 4.65 -2.94 -25.96
N PRO A 214 4.18 -2.67 -27.19
CA PRO A 214 2.77 -2.83 -27.55
C PRO A 214 2.30 -4.29 -27.58
N ASN A 215 3.23 -5.24 -27.75
CA ASN A 215 2.90 -6.66 -27.77
C ASN A 215 2.59 -7.21 -26.38
N ILE A 216 3.07 -6.55 -25.32
CA ILE A 216 2.93 -7.03 -23.96
C ILE A 216 2.17 -6.07 -23.05
N SER A 217 1.65 -4.97 -23.58
CA SER A 217 1.05 -3.92 -22.74
C SER A 217 -0.19 -3.31 -23.37
N ARG A 218 -1.11 -2.89 -22.50
CA ARG A 218 -2.34 -2.19 -22.88
C ARG A 218 -2.70 -1.14 -21.85
N PHE A 219 -2.76 0.09 -22.30
CA PHE A 219 -3.16 1.25 -21.50
C PHE A 219 -4.68 1.48 -21.61
N TYR A 220 -5.38 1.58 -20.46
CA TYR A 220 -6.84 1.80 -20.43
C TYR A 220 -7.28 2.60 -19.19
N SER A 221 -8.54 3.05 -19.17
CA SER A 221 -9.14 3.79 -18.05
C SER A 221 -10.17 2.91 -17.31
N LEU A 222 -10.18 3.01 -15.98
CA LEU A 222 -11.17 2.37 -15.10
C LEU A 222 -12.44 3.22 -14.96
N GLY A 223 -12.35 4.51 -15.27
CA GLY A 223 -13.39 5.49 -14.98
C GLY A 223 -12.79 6.87 -14.75
N LYS A 224 -13.59 7.79 -14.24
CA LYS A 224 -13.19 9.18 -13.99
C LYS A 224 -13.26 9.54 -12.52
N SER A 225 -12.32 10.37 -12.08
CA SER A 225 -12.37 11.06 -10.80
C SER A 225 -13.50 12.07 -10.75
N PHE A 226 -13.74 12.64 -9.57
CA PHE A 226 -14.73 13.70 -9.36
C PHE A 226 -14.51 14.92 -10.29
N LYS A 227 -13.27 15.33 -10.55
CA LYS A 227 -12.93 16.41 -11.51
C LYS A 227 -12.88 15.96 -12.97
N GLY A 228 -13.18 14.70 -13.26
CA GLY A 228 -13.23 14.17 -14.62
C GLY A 228 -11.88 13.73 -15.18
N LEU A 229 -10.85 13.57 -14.34
CA LEU A 229 -9.57 12.98 -14.74
C LEU A 229 -9.73 11.46 -14.86
N GLU A 230 -9.10 10.84 -15.85
CA GLU A 230 -9.17 9.39 -16.04
C GLU A 230 -8.32 8.67 -14.98
N ILE A 231 -8.85 7.57 -14.45
CA ILE A 231 -8.12 6.67 -13.56
C ILE A 231 -7.48 5.60 -14.43
N TYR A 232 -6.21 5.81 -14.79
CA TYR A 232 -5.52 4.93 -15.73
C TYR A 232 -4.96 3.66 -15.10
N ALA A 233 -4.97 2.60 -15.89
CA ALA A 233 -4.28 1.35 -15.63
C ALA A 233 -3.36 0.98 -16.78
N MET A 234 -2.26 0.32 -16.44
CA MET A 234 -1.42 -0.42 -17.37
C MET A 234 -1.65 -1.91 -17.17
N GLU A 235 -2.14 -2.59 -18.20
CA GLU A 235 -2.13 -4.04 -18.31
C GLU A 235 -0.79 -4.49 -18.89
N ILE A 236 -0.15 -5.50 -18.31
CA ILE A 236 1.08 -6.13 -18.81
C ILE A 236 0.90 -7.66 -18.78
N SER A 237 0.97 -8.29 -19.96
CA SER A 237 0.81 -9.74 -20.21
C SER A 237 1.32 -10.04 -21.63
N ASP A 238 1.71 -11.26 -21.97
CA ASP A 238 2.05 -11.62 -23.35
C ASP A 238 0.84 -11.63 -24.31
N ASN A 239 -0.40 -11.64 -23.80
CA ASN A 239 -1.64 -11.52 -24.58
C ASN A 239 -2.57 -10.39 -24.07
N PRO A 240 -2.16 -9.12 -24.17
CA PRO A 240 -2.88 -8.01 -23.58
C PRO A 240 -4.28 -7.84 -24.17
N GLY A 241 -5.25 -7.65 -23.28
CA GLY A 241 -6.67 -7.44 -23.55
C GLY A 241 -7.54 -8.69 -23.44
N MET A 242 -6.95 -9.87 -23.22
CA MET A 242 -7.68 -11.13 -23.13
C MET A 242 -7.27 -11.91 -21.89
N HIS A 243 -8.24 -12.52 -21.22
CA HIS A 243 -7.99 -13.48 -20.14
C HIS A 243 -7.69 -14.86 -20.74
N GLU A 244 -6.60 -15.48 -20.33
CA GLU A 244 -6.24 -16.85 -20.73
C GLU A 244 -6.58 -17.87 -19.65
N THR A 245 -7.19 -19.00 -20.06
CA THR A 245 -7.63 -20.02 -19.10
C THR A 245 -6.45 -20.56 -18.28
N GLY A 246 -6.49 -20.34 -16.96
CA GLY A 246 -5.46 -20.80 -16.02
C GLY A 246 -4.29 -19.82 -15.83
N GLU A 247 -4.28 -18.69 -16.51
CA GLU A 247 -3.41 -17.54 -16.24
C GLU A 247 -4.03 -16.69 -15.11
N PRO A 248 -3.38 -16.55 -13.94
CA PRO A 248 -3.90 -15.73 -12.86
C PRO A 248 -3.83 -14.23 -13.20
N GLU A 249 -4.84 -13.48 -12.73
CA GLU A 249 -4.81 -12.02 -12.77
C GLU A 249 -4.30 -11.44 -11.44
N PHE A 250 -3.34 -10.52 -11.55
CA PHE A 250 -2.70 -9.82 -10.43
C PHE A 250 -2.93 -8.31 -10.53
N ARG A 251 -3.01 -7.62 -9.39
CA ARG A 251 -3.04 -6.15 -9.38
C ARG A 251 -2.17 -5.46 -8.35
N TYR A 252 -1.61 -4.32 -8.73
CA TYR A 252 -1.17 -3.28 -7.80
C TYR A 252 -1.95 -1.99 -8.02
N THR A 253 -2.33 -1.37 -6.91
CA THR A 253 -2.97 -0.06 -6.89
C THR A 253 -2.18 0.90 -5.99
N ALA A 254 -2.18 2.18 -6.32
CA ALA A 254 -1.54 3.23 -5.52
C ALA A 254 -2.33 4.53 -5.59
N GLY A 255 -2.00 5.47 -4.68
CA GLY A 255 -2.60 6.80 -4.67
C GLY A 255 -4.09 6.79 -4.33
N TYR A 256 -4.54 5.92 -3.40
CA TYR A 256 -5.86 6.09 -2.77
C TYR A 256 -5.93 7.43 -2.03
N HIS A 257 -4.85 7.75 -1.32
CA HIS A 257 -4.57 9.07 -0.81
C HIS A 257 -3.62 9.77 -1.77
N GLY A 258 -4.03 10.92 -2.30
CA GLY A 258 -3.30 11.58 -3.37
C GLY A 258 -1.90 12.07 -2.96
N ASN A 259 -1.70 12.34 -1.67
CA ASN A 259 -0.42 12.76 -1.11
C ASN A 259 0.53 11.61 -0.75
N GLU A 260 0.10 10.36 -0.90
CA GLU A 260 0.95 9.17 -0.71
C GLU A 260 1.60 8.79 -2.05
N ALA A 261 2.50 9.65 -2.52
CA ALA A 261 3.00 9.63 -3.88
C ALA A 261 4.05 8.53 -4.15
N LEU A 262 4.72 7.99 -3.12
CA LEU A 262 5.78 7.01 -3.37
C LEU A 262 5.25 5.77 -4.11
N GLY A 263 4.08 5.26 -3.71
CA GLY A 263 3.46 4.11 -4.38
C GLY A 263 3.16 4.38 -5.86
N ARG A 264 2.71 5.60 -6.18
CA ARG A 264 2.45 6.03 -7.56
C ARG A 264 3.72 5.93 -8.40
N GLU A 265 4.82 6.52 -7.94
CA GLU A 265 6.08 6.54 -8.68
C GLU A 265 6.72 5.15 -8.78
N LEU A 266 6.63 4.33 -7.73
CA LEU A 266 7.09 2.94 -7.79
C LEU A 266 6.36 2.11 -8.85
N LEU A 267 5.05 2.32 -9.04
CA LEU A 267 4.31 1.62 -10.10
C LEU A 267 4.71 2.11 -11.50
N LEU A 268 5.02 3.40 -11.67
CA LEU A 268 5.54 3.93 -12.94
C LEU A 268 6.93 3.39 -13.26
N MET A 269 7.81 3.26 -12.26
CA MET A 269 9.11 2.61 -12.40
C MET A 269 8.97 1.12 -12.71
N LEU A 270 8.02 0.43 -12.07
CA LEU A 270 7.74 -0.98 -12.31
C LEU A 270 7.26 -1.23 -13.75
N MET A 271 6.39 -0.39 -14.29
CA MET A 271 5.95 -0.48 -15.69
C MET A 271 7.14 -0.37 -16.67
N GLN A 272 8.02 0.61 -16.44
CA GLN A 272 9.23 0.80 -17.25
C GLN A 272 10.16 -0.42 -17.13
N TYR A 273 10.40 -0.88 -15.90
CA TYR A 273 11.28 -2.02 -15.62
C TYR A 273 10.77 -3.30 -16.29
N LEU A 274 9.49 -3.64 -16.14
CA LEU A 274 8.91 -4.84 -16.76
C LEU A 274 9.03 -4.80 -18.29
N CYS A 275 8.75 -3.66 -18.93
CA CYS A 275 8.90 -3.50 -20.37
C CYS A 275 10.37 -3.69 -20.83
N LYS A 276 11.33 -3.02 -20.18
CA LYS A 276 12.75 -3.08 -20.54
C LYS A 276 13.34 -4.48 -20.34
N GLU A 277 13.15 -5.05 -19.16
CA GLU A 277 13.69 -6.37 -18.82
C GLU A 277 13.06 -7.51 -19.64
N TYR A 278 11.79 -7.37 -20.03
CA TYR A 278 11.16 -8.32 -20.95
C TYR A 278 11.80 -8.29 -22.35
N LYS A 279 12.08 -7.08 -22.87
CA LYS A 279 12.78 -6.89 -24.15
C LYS A 279 14.21 -7.43 -24.09
N ASP A 280 14.92 -7.17 -23.00
CA ASP A 280 16.30 -7.64 -22.78
C ASP A 280 16.37 -9.15 -22.52
N GLY A 281 15.24 -9.79 -22.26
CA GLY A 281 15.13 -11.24 -22.11
C GLY A 281 15.52 -11.75 -20.75
N ASN A 282 15.31 -10.94 -19.71
CA ASN A 282 15.43 -11.38 -18.33
C ASN A 282 14.45 -12.54 -18.08
N PRO A 283 14.94 -13.76 -17.74
CA PRO A 283 14.10 -14.94 -17.65
C PRO A 283 13.06 -14.85 -16.52
N ARG A 284 13.35 -14.12 -15.45
CA ARG A 284 12.42 -13.92 -14.33
C ARG A 284 11.26 -13.02 -14.76
N VAL A 285 11.55 -11.90 -15.44
CA VAL A 285 10.53 -10.97 -15.91
C VAL A 285 9.70 -11.58 -17.03
N ARG A 286 10.33 -12.28 -17.98
CA ARG A 286 9.59 -13.00 -19.02
C ARG A 286 8.62 -14.02 -18.43
N HIS A 287 9.10 -14.89 -17.53
CA HIS A 287 8.23 -15.86 -16.90
C HIS A 287 7.07 -15.21 -16.12
N LEU A 288 7.31 -14.05 -15.49
CA LEU A 288 6.25 -13.33 -14.78
C LEU A 288 5.20 -12.76 -15.75
N VAL A 289 5.62 -12.15 -16.86
CA VAL A 289 4.71 -11.54 -17.86
C VAL A 289 4.00 -12.59 -18.73
N ASP A 290 4.67 -13.69 -19.07
CA ASP A 290 4.12 -14.76 -19.93
C ASP A 290 3.14 -15.68 -19.17
N GLU A 291 3.12 -15.64 -17.83
CA GLU A 291 2.27 -16.49 -17.01
C GLU A 291 1.31 -15.69 -16.12
N THR A 292 1.31 -14.36 -16.18
CA THR A 292 0.48 -13.52 -15.30
C THR A 292 -0.04 -12.32 -16.05
N ARG A 293 -1.34 -12.08 -15.89
CA ARG A 293 -1.96 -10.85 -16.35
C ARG A 293 -1.88 -9.79 -15.25
N ILE A 294 -0.96 -8.85 -15.41
CA ILE A 294 -0.60 -7.85 -14.40
C ILE A 294 -1.35 -6.55 -14.69
N HIS A 295 -2.06 -6.01 -13.70
CA HIS A 295 -2.72 -4.71 -13.80
C HIS A 295 -2.16 -3.71 -12.78
N LEU A 296 -1.65 -2.57 -13.25
CA LEU A 296 -1.00 -1.56 -12.42
C LEU A 296 -1.76 -0.22 -12.50
N VAL A 297 -2.27 0.26 -11.37
CA VAL A 297 -3.02 1.53 -11.25
C VAL A 297 -2.21 2.51 -10.37
N PRO A 298 -1.44 3.43 -10.96
CA PRO A 298 -0.54 4.31 -10.20
C PRO A 298 -1.28 5.40 -9.41
N SER A 299 -2.52 5.72 -9.76
CA SER A 299 -3.21 6.87 -9.16
C SER A 299 -4.73 6.70 -9.16
N VAL A 300 -5.25 6.16 -8.08
CA VAL A 300 -6.71 6.06 -7.86
C VAL A 300 -7.34 7.44 -7.61
N ASN A 301 -6.66 8.33 -6.89
CA ASN A 301 -7.10 9.69 -6.56
C ASN A 301 -6.23 10.75 -7.27
N PRO A 302 -6.34 10.91 -8.61
CA PRO A 302 -5.56 11.90 -9.34
C PRO A 302 -5.90 13.34 -8.91
N ASP A 303 -7.12 13.60 -8.43
CA ASP A 303 -7.56 14.93 -7.98
C ASP A 303 -6.83 15.37 -6.70
N GLY A 304 -6.74 14.48 -5.72
CA GLY A 304 -5.97 14.70 -4.49
C GLY A 304 -4.48 14.83 -4.78
N HIS A 305 -3.95 14.00 -5.70
CA HIS A 305 -2.54 14.04 -6.06
C HIS A 305 -2.13 15.37 -6.68
N MET A 306 -2.94 15.93 -7.58
CA MET A 306 -2.66 17.25 -8.16
C MET A 306 -2.51 18.34 -7.09
N LYS A 307 -3.35 18.33 -6.04
CA LYS A 307 -3.24 19.28 -4.92
C LYS A 307 -1.94 19.11 -4.14
N ALA A 308 -1.53 17.88 -3.87
CA ALA A 308 -0.28 17.57 -3.18
C ALA A 308 0.92 17.96 -4.05
N PHE A 309 0.91 17.59 -5.33
CA PHE A 309 1.96 17.86 -6.31
C PHE A 309 2.20 19.36 -6.50
N GLU A 310 1.15 20.18 -6.61
CA GLU A 310 1.27 21.64 -6.73
C GLU A 310 1.97 22.28 -5.54
N LYS A 311 1.84 21.69 -4.34
CA LYS A 311 2.51 22.17 -3.14
C LYS A 311 3.97 21.69 -3.04
N GLY A 312 4.25 20.48 -3.53
CA GLY A 312 5.56 19.84 -3.48
C GLY A 312 5.75 18.95 -2.25
N SER A 313 6.81 18.13 -2.30
CA SER A 313 7.16 17.13 -1.28
C SER A 313 7.32 17.73 0.12
N GLU A 314 8.05 18.83 0.24
CA GLU A 314 8.54 19.34 1.52
C GLU A 314 7.58 20.34 2.18
N LEU A 315 6.65 20.89 1.39
CA LEU A 315 5.74 21.94 1.84
C LEU A 315 4.30 21.45 1.98
N GLY A 316 4.05 20.18 1.66
CA GLY A 316 2.79 19.51 1.94
C GLY A 316 2.59 19.31 3.44
N SER A 317 1.39 19.61 3.94
CA SER A 317 0.99 19.13 5.26
C SER A 317 0.56 17.66 5.16
N TRP A 318 0.52 16.98 6.31
CA TRP A 318 0.11 15.58 6.44
C TRP A 318 -1.18 15.16 5.70
N THR A 319 -2.12 16.09 5.55
CA THR A 319 -3.46 15.82 5.01
C THR A 319 -3.75 16.49 3.66
N LEU A 320 -2.84 17.33 3.15
CA LEU A 320 -3.07 18.07 1.92
C LEU A 320 -3.09 17.12 0.71
N GLY A 321 -4.26 16.91 0.11
CA GLY A 321 -4.43 15.99 -1.02
C GLY A 321 -4.75 14.54 -0.62
N HIS A 322 -5.00 14.29 0.67
CA HIS A 322 -5.36 12.94 1.18
C HIS A 322 -6.71 12.46 0.64
N TRP A 323 -7.76 13.26 0.78
CA TRP A 323 -9.13 12.89 0.38
C TRP A 323 -9.41 13.19 -1.10
N THR A 324 -10.51 12.62 -1.60
CA THR A 324 -11.11 13.01 -2.89
C THR A 324 -11.55 14.48 -2.86
N GLU A 325 -11.91 15.02 -4.02
CA GLU A 325 -12.44 16.38 -4.11
C GLU A 325 -13.72 16.58 -3.27
N ASP A 326 -14.58 15.57 -3.20
CA ASP A 326 -15.82 15.57 -2.42
C ASP A 326 -15.65 15.09 -0.96
N GLY A 327 -14.41 14.87 -0.51
CA GLY A 327 -14.08 14.67 0.91
C GLY A 327 -14.15 13.23 1.43
N HIS A 328 -14.14 12.24 0.53
CA HIS A 328 -14.09 10.83 0.89
C HIS A 328 -12.65 10.32 1.01
N ASP A 329 -12.43 9.41 1.95
CA ASP A 329 -11.25 8.56 2.00
C ASP A 329 -11.57 7.28 1.22
N ILE A 330 -11.06 7.16 -0.02
CA ILE A 330 -11.42 6.05 -0.92
C ILE A 330 -11.12 4.70 -0.29
N PHE A 331 -10.02 4.58 0.47
CA PHE A 331 -9.63 3.32 1.09
C PHE A 331 -10.64 2.85 2.15
N GLN A 332 -11.39 3.79 2.75
CA GLN A 332 -12.41 3.55 3.79
C GLN A 332 -13.85 3.76 3.28
N ASN A 333 -14.04 3.88 1.96
CA ASN A 333 -15.31 4.23 1.36
C ASN A 333 -16.04 3.04 0.69
N PHE A 334 -15.52 1.84 0.84
CA PHE A 334 -16.13 0.62 0.31
C PHE A 334 -17.31 0.16 1.18
N PRO A 335 -18.27 -0.59 0.62
CA PRO A 335 -19.33 -1.22 1.40
C PRO A 335 -18.77 -2.10 2.53
N ASP A 336 -19.23 -1.87 3.76
CA ASP A 336 -18.89 -2.72 4.91
C ASP A 336 -19.60 -4.07 4.81
N LEU A 337 -18.90 -5.06 4.25
CA LEU A 337 -19.38 -6.43 4.11
C LEU A 337 -19.08 -7.29 5.33
N ASN A 338 -18.19 -6.84 6.22
CA ASN A 338 -17.82 -7.54 7.44
C ASN A 338 -19.03 -7.68 8.35
N ASN A 339 -19.71 -6.58 8.64
CA ASN A 339 -20.92 -6.59 9.47
C ASN A 339 -22.02 -7.47 8.88
N ILE A 340 -22.21 -7.43 7.56
CA ILE A 340 -23.20 -8.26 6.86
C ILE A 340 -22.89 -9.75 7.05
N LEU A 341 -21.63 -10.15 6.83
CA LEU A 341 -21.22 -11.54 6.96
C LEU A 341 -21.29 -12.00 8.42
N TRP A 342 -20.74 -11.24 9.35
CA TRP A 342 -20.66 -11.64 10.76
C TRP A 342 -22.04 -11.70 11.42
N ASP A 343 -22.95 -10.78 11.11
CA ASP A 343 -24.34 -10.85 11.57
C ASP A 343 -25.04 -12.12 11.05
N ALA A 344 -24.73 -12.53 9.83
CA ALA A 344 -25.29 -13.74 9.23
C ALA A 344 -24.70 -15.02 9.86
N GLU A 345 -23.40 -15.02 10.14
CA GLU A 345 -22.73 -16.11 10.85
C GLU A 345 -23.30 -16.30 12.26
N ASP A 346 -23.45 -15.20 13.02
CA ASP A 346 -23.99 -15.23 14.38
C ASP A 346 -25.44 -15.75 14.41
N LYS A 347 -26.20 -15.53 13.33
CA LYS A 347 -27.56 -16.06 13.14
C LYS A 347 -27.60 -17.48 12.56
N GLY A 348 -26.45 -18.11 12.29
CA GLY A 348 -26.35 -19.44 11.69
C GLY A 348 -26.85 -19.52 10.24
N MET A 349 -26.83 -18.38 9.53
CA MET A 349 -27.32 -18.24 8.16
C MET A 349 -26.25 -18.57 7.11
N VAL A 350 -24.97 -18.63 7.49
CA VAL A 350 -23.84 -18.96 6.59
C VAL A 350 -23.53 -20.46 6.62
N PRO A 351 -23.28 -21.13 5.47
CA PRO A 351 -23.31 -20.62 4.10
C PRO A 351 -24.69 -20.74 3.41
N LYS A 352 -25.76 -21.08 4.15
CA LYS A 352 -27.03 -21.54 3.57
C LYS A 352 -27.87 -20.44 2.92
N LEU A 353 -27.87 -19.24 3.51
CA LEU A 353 -28.65 -18.09 3.07
C LEU A 353 -27.74 -16.95 2.62
N ILE A 354 -26.62 -16.76 3.31
CA ILE A 354 -25.56 -15.83 2.93
C ILE A 354 -24.28 -16.65 2.71
N SER A 355 -23.60 -16.37 1.61
CA SER A 355 -22.37 -17.04 1.23
C SER A 355 -21.20 -16.57 2.12
N ASN A 356 -20.24 -17.46 2.40
CA ASN A 356 -18.98 -17.12 3.11
C ASN A 356 -17.93 -16.43 2.21
N HIS A 357 -18.31 -16.15 0.96
CA HIS A 357 -17.52 -15.52 -0.10
C HIS A 357 -18.48 -14.83 -1.07
N HIS A 358 -18.03 -13.82 -1.81
CA HIS A 358 -18.88 -13.05 -2.73
C HIS A 358 -20.16 -12.55 -2.03
N VAL A 359 -19.99 -11.93 -0.86
CA VAL A 359 -21.07 -11.34 -0.09
C VAL A 359 -21.72 -10.24 -0.94
N PRO A 360 -23.02 -10.30 -1.23
CA PRO A 360 -23.66 -9.36 -2.15
C PRO A 360 -23.63 -7.93 -1.60
N ILE A 361 -23.41 -6.95 -2.48
CA ILE A 361 -23.51 -5.53 -2.13
C ILE A 361 -24.99 -5.18 -1.90
N PRO A 362 -25.37 -4.55 -0.77
CA PRO A 362 -26.73 -4.08 -0.55
C PRO A 362 -27.21 -3.10 -1.63
N GLU A 363 -28.37 -3.35 -2.24
CA GLU A 363 -28.94 -2.54 -3.34
C GLU A 363 -29.03 -1.04 -3.00
N GLY A 364 -29.29 -0.72 -1.72
CA GLY A 364 -29.42 0.67 -1.23
C GLY A 364 -28.12 1.49 -1.26
N ILE A 365 -26.96 0.83 -1.27
CA ILE A 365 -25.64 1.51 -1.28
C ILE A 365 -25.33 2.04 -2.68
N LEU A 366 -25.76 1.30 -3.71
CA LEU A 366 -25.55 1.66 -5.12
C LEU A 366 -26.61 2.66 -5.63
N SER A 367 -27.77 2.76 -4.95
CA SER A 367 -28.93 3.52 -5.44
C SER A 367 -28.96 5.02 -5.09
N SER A 368 -27.79 5.66 -4.97
CA SER A 368 -27.58 7.13 -4.93
C SER A 368 -28.11 7.93 -3.72
N ASN A 369 -27.18 8.37 -2.87
CA ASN A 369 -27.18 9.68 -2.18
C ASN A 369 -25.79 9.98 -1.54
N GLY A 370 -24.72 9.97 -2.33
CA GLY A 370 -23.40 10.51 -1.93
C GLY A 370 -22.64 9.72 -0.84
N SER A 371 -22.92 8.43 -0.64
CA SER A 371 -22.18 7.62 0.33
C SER A 371 -20.91 6.98 -0.24
N VAL A 372 -20.83 6.81 -1.57
CA VAL A 372 -19.70 6.15 -2.25
C VAL A 372 -19.17 7.10 -3.33
N ALA A 373 -17.87 7.36 -3.30
CA ALA A 373 -17.14 8.20 -4.24
C ALA A 373 -17.11 7.56 -5.63
N VAL A 374 -16.99 8.38 -6.68
CA VAL A 374 -16.98 7.91 -8.07
C VAL A 374 -15.74 7.05 -8.36
N GLU A 375 -14.61 7.35 -7.73
CA GLU A 375 -13.37 6.57 -7.77
C GLU A 375 -13.59 5.18 -7.17
N THR A 376 -14.29 5.10 -6.03
CA THR A 376 -14.63 3.83 -5.37
C THR A 376 -15.52 2.97 -6.26
N LEU A 377 -16.54 3.56 -6.92
CA LEU A 377 -17.42 2.85 -7.85
C LEU A 377 -16.65 2.32 -9.07
N ALA A 378 -15.72 3.10 -9.61
CA ALA A 378 -14.85 2.67 -10.72
C ALA A 378 -13.98 1.47 -10.31
N LEU A 379 -13.40 1.52 -9.10
CA LEU A 379 -12.65 0.39 -8.56
C LEU A 379 -13.53 -0.84 -8.37
N MET A 380 -14.71 -0.72 -7.74
CA MET A 380 -15.63 -1.86 -7.52
C MET A 380 -15.98 -2.56 -8.84
N SER A 381 -16.37 -1.80 -9.86
CA SER A 381 -16.67 -2.34 -11.19
C SER A 381 -15.44 -3.01 -11.82
N TRP A 382 -14.26 -2.43 -11.63
CA TRP A 382 -13.01 -3.04 -12.10
C TRP A 382 -12.71 -4.36 -11.37
N MET A 383 -12.91 -4.43 -10.05
CA MET A 383 -12.72 -5.67 -9.28
C MET A 383 -13.68 -6.79 -9.70
N GLU A 384 -14.90 -6.46 -10.11
CA GLU A 384 -15.91 -7.43 -10.56
C GLU A 384 -15.66 -7.91 -12.00
N SER A 385 -15.04 -7.08 -12.84
CA SER A 385 -14.83 -7.38 -14.27
C SER A 385 -13.64 -8.28 -14.58
N HIS A 386 -12.80 -8.53 -13.58
CA HIS A 386 -11.51 -9.21 -13.71
C HIS A 386 -11.38 -10.26 -12.60
N PRO A 387 -11.04 -11.53 -12.91
CA PRO A 387 -10.87 -12.58 -11.91
C PRO A 387 -9.56 -12.44 -11.11
N PHE A 388 -9.36 -11.30 -10.45
CA PHE A 388 -8.18 -11.04 -9.62
C PHE A 388 -8.00 -12.11 -8.53
N VAL A 389 -6.77 -12.61 -8.41
CA VAL A 389 -6.37 -13.65 -7.46
C VAL A 389 -5.63 -13.05 -6.28
N LEU A 390 -4.67 -12.16 -6.57
CA LEU A 390 -3.81 -11.51 -5.58
C LEU A 390 -3.64 -10.04 -5.96
N GLY A 391 -3.65 -9.18 -4.96
CA GLY A 391 -3.29 -7.79 -5.15
C GLY A 391 -2.71 -7.13 -3.90
N ALA A 392 -2.18 -5.93 -4.10
CA ALA A 392 -1.90 -5.04 -2.97
C ALA A 392 -2.15 -3.57 -3.35
N ASN A 393 -2.44 -2.77 -2.34
CA ASN A 393 -2.43 -1.32 -2.44
C ASN A 393 -1.19 -0.75 -1.75
N LEU A 394 -0.54 0.20 -2.41
CA LEU A 394 0.64 0.90 -1.93
C LEU A 394 0.21 2.22 -1.26
N GLN A 395 0.57 2.37 0.01
CA GLN A 395 0.26 3.51 0.89
C GLN A 395 1.54 4.10 1.49
N GLY A 396 1.42 5.25 2.15
CA GLY A 396 2.50 5.98 2.82
C GLY A 396 2.13 6.43 4.23
N GLY A 397 3.11 6.99 4.94
CA GLY A 397 2.94 7.48 6.31
C GLY A 397 3.19 6.43 7.39
N GLU A 398 3.62 5.23 7.01
CA GLU A 398 4.21 4.25 7.92
C GLU A 398 5.12 3.30 7.12
N ARG A 399 5.83 2.41 7.80
CA ARG A 399 6.67 1.41 7.12
C ARG A 399 6.39 0.00 7.61
N LEU A 400 5.40 -0.66 7.01
CA LEU A 400 4.97 -2.02 7.37
C LEU A 400 3.99 -2.59 6.32
N VAL A 401 3.71 -3.89 6.37
CA VAL A 401 2.62 -4.51 5.61
C VAL A 401 1.48 -4.88 6.54
N THR A 402 0.26 -4.44 6.21
CA THR A 402 -0.96 -4.88 6.89
C THR A 402 -1.73 -5.90 6.11
N TYR A 403 -2.33 -6.85 6.82
CA TYR A 403 -3.17 -7.88 6.23
C TYR A 403 -4.56 -7.95 6.91
N PRO A 404 -5.59 -8.39 6.16
CA PRO A 404 -6.96 -8.54 6.64
C PRO A 404 -7.10 -9.39 7.91
N PHE A 405 -8.20 -9.25 8.66
CA PHE A 405 -9.22 -8.22 8.47
C PHE A 405 -8.75 -6.84 8.96
N ASP A 406 -9.28 -5.80 8.31
CA ASP A 406 -9.10 -4.41 8.68
C ASP A 406 -10.12 -3.97 9.74
N MET A 407 -11.31 -4.58 9.74
CA MET A 407 -12.30 -4.40 10.80
C MET A 407 -12.09 -5.41 11.95
N ARG A 408 -12.36 -4.98 13.19
CA ARG A 408 -12.25 -5.82 14.38
C ARG A 408 -13.59 -6.47 14.76
N ARG A 409 -13.62 -7.80 14.83
CA ARG A 409 -14.73 -8.55 15.44
C ARG A 409 -14.47 -8.79 16.93
N LEU A 410 -15.36 -8.32 17.80
CA LEU A 410 -15.19 -8.43 19.25
C LEU A 410 -15.38 -9.86 19.79
N THR A 411 -16.14 -10.69 19.08
CA THR A 411 -16.57 -12.02 19.56
C THR A 411 -15.70 -13.18 19.08
N LYS A 412 -14.81 -12.96 18.10
CA LYS A 412 -14.00 -14.01 17.45
C LYS A 412 -12.69 -13.42 16.94
N GLU A 413 -11.56 -14.00 17.34
CA GLU A 413 -10.22 -13.56 16.88
C GLU A 413 -9.74 -14.26 15.60
N MET A 414 -10.38 -15.36 15.19
CA MET A 414 -9.89 -16.19 14.10
C MET A 414 -10.28 -15.62 12.74
N ILE A 415 -9.25 -15.27 11.95
CA ILE A 415 -9.36 -14.82 10.56
C ILE A 415 -9.21 -16.05 9.65
N GLU A 416 -10.16 -16.24 8.75
CA GLU A 416 -10.07 -17.25 7.69
C GLU A 416 -8.82 -16.97 6.82
N ASP A 417 -8.06 -17.99 6.45
CA ASP A 417 -6.79 -17.84 5.70
C ASP A 417 -5.68 -17.00 6.39
N GLN A 418 -5.75 -16.76 7.71
CA GLN A 418 -4.75 -15.96 8.44
C GLN A 418 -3.29 -16.40 8.19
N SER A 419 -3.03 -17.71 8.15
CA SER A 419 -1.68 -18.22 7.94
C SER A 419 -1.13 -17.89 6.55
N LEU A 420 -2.01 -17.81 5.55
CA LEU A 420 -1.66 -17.43 4.18
C LEU A 420 -1.42 -15.93 4.09
N PHE A 421 -2.32 -15.11 4.64
CA PHE A 421 -2.14 -13.65 4.67
C PHE A 421 -0.84 -13.23 5.36
N ARG A 422 -0.50 -13.87 6.48
CA ARG A 422 0.80 -13.65 7.15
C ARG A 422 1.98 -14.01 6.26
N TRP A 423 1.89 -15.12 5.52
CA TRP A 423 2.94 -15.50 4.58
C TRP A 423 3.10 -14.47 3.46
N LEU A 424 2.00 -14.07 2.84
CA LEU A 424 1.98 -13.06 1.77
C LEU A 424 2.59 -11.74 2.26
N ALA A 425 2.21 -11.28 3.45
CA ALA A 425 2.77 -10.07 4.05
C ALA A 425 4.27 -10.19 4.33
N ILE A 426 4.72 -11.33 4.89
CA ILE A 426 6.16 -11.58 5.15
C ILE A 426 6.95 -11.63 3.85
N SER A 427 6.38 -12.17 2.77
CA SER A 427 7.08 -12.27 1.48
C SER A 427 7.53 -10.90 0.95
N TYR A 428 6.73 -9.85 1.20
CA TYR A 428 7.08 -8.48 0.89
C TYR A 428 7.99 -7.86 1.96
N ALA A 429 7.56 -7.90 3.24
CA ALA A 429 8.28 -7.22 4.32
C ALA A 429 9.74 -7.70 4.47
N SER A 430 9.97 -9.01 4.35
CA SER A 430 11.32 -9.60 4.50
C SER A 430 12.25 -9.39 3.30
N THR A 431 11.70 -9.02 2.14
CA THR A 431 12.48 -8.69 0.94
C THR A 431 12.68 -7.18 0.77
N HIS A 432 11.90 -6.37 1.48
CA HIS A 432 12.13 -4.94 1.62
C HIS A 432 13.37 -4.66 2.48
N HIS A 433 14.23 -3.74 2.05
CA HIS A 433 15.54 -3.51 2.68
C HIS A 433 15.45 -3.05 4.14
N THR A 434 14.45 -2.23 4.48
CA THR A 434 14.36 -1.54 5.77
C THR A 434 13.16 -1.92 6.63
N MET A 435 12.19 -2.70 6.11
CA MET A 435 10.89 -2.88 6.77
C MET A 435 10.98 -3.80 7.99
N THR A 436 11.96 -4.73 8.02
CA THR A 436 12.23 -5.61 9.16
C THR A 436 13.38 -5.11 10.06
N GLN A 437 13.83 -3.87 9.88
CA GLN A 437 14.91 -3.30 10.68
C GLN A 437 14.39 -2.78 12.02
N THR A 438 14.69 -3.51 13.10
CA THR A 438 14.16 -3.24 14.44
C THR A 438 14.70 -1.99 15.13
N HIS A 439 15.85 -1.47 14.69
CA HIS A 439 16.51 -0.32 15.32
C HIS A 439 15.88 1.03 14.93
N GLN A 440 15.12 1.09 13.84
CA GLN A 440 14.53 2.34 13.33
C GLN A 440 13.13 2.64 13.90
N GLY A 441 12.51 1.70 14.64
CA GLY A 441 11.18 1.88 15.25
C GLY A 441 10.05 2.12 14.24
N GLY A 442 8.88 2.53 14.74
CA GLY A 442 7.77 3.03 13.92
C GLY A 442 7.97 4.50 13.54
N CYS A 443 7.21 4.99 12.56
CA CYS A 443 7.35 6.37 12.09
C CYS A 443 6.78 7.39 13.10
N HIS A 444 5.59 7.13 13.62
CA HIS A 444 4.87 8.09 14.47
C HIS A 444 4.60 7.61 15.88
N THR A 445 4.55 6.30 16.08
CA THR A 445 4.31 5.66 17.36
C THR A 445 5.27 4.48 17.52
N ASP A 446 5.17 3.78 18.64
CA ASP A 446 5.90 2.52 18.81
C ASP A 446 5.59 1.54 17.67
N ASP A 447 6.59 0.73 17.28
CA ASP A 447 6.46 -0.23 16.19
C ASP A 447 5.38 -1.29 16.51
N PRO A 448 4.24 -1.31 15.79
CA PRO A 448 3.15 -2.24 16.07
C PRO A 448 3.44 -3.67 15.57
N THR A 449 4.52 -3.85 14.79
CA THR A 449 4.88 -5.13 14.16
C THR A 449 5.74 -6.03 15.05
N GLY A 450 6.31 -5.48 16.13
CA GLY A 450 7.27 -6.19 16.97
C GLY A 450 8.53 -6.61 16.20
N GLY A 451 8.95 -5.81 15.22
CA GLY A 451 10.13 -6.05 14.40
C GLY A 451 9.95 -6.99 13.20
N MET A 452 8.76 -7.54 12.98
CA MET A 452 8.50 -8.43 11.84
C MET A 452 8.15 -7.67 10.55
N GLY A 453 7.90 -6.36 10.61
CA GLY A 453 7.46 -5.56 9.46
C GLY A 453 6.03 -5.87 8.99
N ILE A 454 5.28 -6.70 9.72
CA ILE A 454 3.90 -7.06 9.39
C ILE A 454 2.98 -6.93 10.61
N VAL A 455 1.72 -6.56 10.38
CA VAL A 455 0.70 -6.50 11.44
C VAL A 455 -0.70 -6.76 10.88
N ASN A 456 -1.58 -7.38 11.67
CA ASN A 456 -3.00 -7.42 11.30
C ASN A 456 -3.58 -6.00 11.42
N ARG A 457 -4.31 -5.53 10.40
CA ARG A 457 -4.79 -4.15 10.37
C ARG A 457 -5.75 -3.84 11.52
N ALA A 458 -6.72 -4.70 11.80
CA ALA A 458 -7.67 -4.52 12.91
C ALA A 458 -7.02 -4.48 14.30
N LYS A 459 -5.88 -5.17 14.47
CA LYS A 459 -5.08 -5.12 15.71
C LYS A 459 -4.36 -3.79 15.88
N TRP A 460 -3.93 -3.17 14.78
CA TRP A 460 -3.20 -1.89 14.81
C TRP A 460 -4.14 -0.68 14.82
N LYS A 461 -4.94 -0.51 13.77
CA LYS A 461 -5.88 0.61 13.59
C LYS A 461 -7.13 0.10 12.85
N PRO A 462 -8.18 -0.33 13.57
CA PRO A 462 -9.34 -0.93 12.96
C PRO A 462 -10.15 0.09 12.17
N ILE A 463 -10.57 -0.28 10.96
CA ILE A 463 -11.35 0.55 10.05
C ILE A 463 -12.47 -0.28 9.41
N PRO A 464 -13.73 0.20 9.38
CA PRO A 464 -14.79 -0.40 8.60
C PRO A 464 -14.74 0.09 7.14
N GLY A 465 -15.41 -0.64 6.25
CA GLY A 465 -15.55 -0.21 4.84
C GLY A 465 -14.22 -0.15 4.09
N SER A 466 -13.26 -0.99 4.48
CA SER A 466 -11.95 -1.00 3.84
C SER A 466 -12.00 -1.70 2.49
N MET A 467 -11.15 -1.22 1.58
CA MET A 467 -11.00 -1.85 0.27
C MET A 467 -10.45 -3.28 0.37
N ASN A 468 -9.57 -3.59 1.34
CA ASN A 468 -9.01 -4.94 1.50
C ASN A 468 -10.09 -5.96 1.89
N ASP A 469 -10.89 -5.59 2.90
CA ASP A 469 -11.96 -6.45 3.40
C ASP A 469 -13.04 -6.61 2.32
N PHE A 470 -13.35 -5.55 1.58
CA PHE A 470 -14.24 -5.64 0.41
C PHE A 470 -13.69 -6.60 -0.65
N SER A 471 -12.41 -6.48 -1.03
CA SER A 471 -11.77 -7.36 -2.01
C SER A 471 -11.91 -8.83 -1.61
N TYR A 472 -11.55 -9.16 -0.37
CA TYR A 472 -11.60 -10.52 0.14
C TYR A 472 -13.03 -11.05 0.28
N LEU A 473 -13.98 -10.24 0.76
CA LEU A 473 -15.35 -10.69 1.02
C LEU A 473 -16.24 -10.70 -0.23
N HIS A 474 -15.99 -9.83 -1.20
CA HIS A 474 -16.83 -9.66 -2.39
C HIS A 474 -16.31 -10.39 -3.63
N THR A 475 -14.99 -10.61 -3.72
CA THR A 475 -14.35 -11.22 -4.89
C THR A 475 -13.56 -12.48 -4.51
N ASN A 476 -12.71 -12.98 -5.41
CA ASN A 476 -11.72 -14.03 -5.09
C ASN A 476 -10.38 -13.45 -4.62
N CYS A 477 -10.17 -12.13 -4.72
CA CYS A 477 -8.87 -11.50 -4.62
C CYS A 477 -8.41 -11.33 -3.18
N PHE A 478 -7.23 -11.86 -2.88
CA PHE A 478 -6.51 -11.63 -1.64
C PHE A 478 -5.76 -10.31 -1.72
N GLU A 479 -6.09 -9.35 -0.85
CA GLU A 479 -5.47 -8.03 -0.91
C GLU A 479 -4.72 -7.66 0.38
N LEU A 480 -3.57 -7.02 0.23
CA LEU A 480 -2.77 -6.44 1.31
C LEU A 480 -2.65 -4.92 1.17
N SER A 481 -2.37 -4.23 2.28
CA SER A 481 -1.89 -2.84 2.25
C SER A 481 -0.42 -2.77 2.63
N ILE A 482 0.37 -2.12 1.80
CA ILE A 482 1.81 -1.99 1.95
C ILE A 482 2.12 -0.51 2.20
N PHE A 483 2.56 -0.18 3.41
CA PHE A 483 3.00 1.15 3.79
C PHE A 483 4.51 1.26 3.54
N LEU A 484 4.90 2.10 2.59
CA LEU A 484 6.24 2.11 2.00
C LEU A 484 7.27 2.89 2.82
N GLY A 485 6.84 3.91 3.56
CA GLY A 485 7.73 4.79 4.31
C GLY A 485 6.99 5.87 5.12
N CYS A 486 7.74 6.52 6.02
CA CYS A 486 7.23 7.57 6.91
C CYS A 486 6.82 8.84 6.16
N ASP A 487 7.63 9.24 5.18
CA ASP A 487 7.33 10.38 4.32
C ASP A 487 6.31 9.95 3.26
N LYS A 488 5.14 10.60 3.26
CA LYS A 488 4.08 10.31 2.30
C LYS A 488 4.46 10.77 0.89
N PHE A 489 5.23 11.85 0.79
CA PHE A 489 5.63 12.45 -0.48
C PHE A 489 7.14 12.74 -0.48
N PRO A 490 7.98 11.69 -0.51
CA PRO A 490 9.43 11.83 -0.38
C PRO A 490 9.99 12.70 -1.50
N HIS A 491 11.03 13.48 -1.20
CA HIS A 491 11.66 14.31 -2.21
C HIS A 491 12.22 13.46 -3.37
N GLN A 492 12.22 14.02 -4.57
CA GLN A 492 12.61 13.32 -5.79
C GLN A 492 14.00 12.64 -5.70
N SER A 493 14.95 13.25 -4.99
CA SER A 493 16.29 12.67 -4.79
C SER A 493 16.31 11.33 -4.06
N GLU A 494 15.23 10.98 -3.36
CA GLU A 494 15.11 9.73 -2.60
C GLU A 494 14.51 8.59 -3.44
N LEU A 495 13.85 8.91 -4.57
CA LEU A 495 13.13 7.93 -5.39
C LEU A 495 14.00 6.76 -5.88
N ILE A 496 15.26 7.01 -6.23
CA ILE A 496 16.20 5.95 -6.67
C ILE A 496 16.40 4.92 -5.55
N ARG A 497 16.61 5.41 -4.32
CA ARG A 497 16.84 4.56 -3.16
C ARG A 497 15.56 3.82 -2.77
N GLU A 498 14.41 4.50 -2.83
CA GLU A 498 13.13 3.86 -2.54
C GLU A 498 12.77 2.79 -3.58
N TRP A 499 13.11 2.99 -4.85
CA TRP A 499 13.01 1.94 -5.86
C TRP A 499 13.85 0.72 -5.50
N GLU A 500 15.12 0.91 -5.13
CA GLU A 500 15.99 -0.19 -4.72
C GLU A 500 15.47 -0.93 -3.48
N HIS A 501 14.93 -0.19 -2.50
CA HIS A 501 14.32 -0.78 -1.31
C HIS A 501 13.15 -1.72 -1.65
N ASN A 502 12.37 -1.39 -2.68
CA ASN A 502 11.09 -2.01 -3.00
C ASN A 502 11.09 -2.96 -4.22
N ARG A 503 12.02 -2.82 -5.16
CA ARG A 503 12.02 -3.54 -6.45
C ARG A 503 11.88 -5.05 -6.26
N GLU A 504 12.75 -5.65 -5.45
CA GLU A 504 12.72 -7.09 -5.20
C GLU A 504 11.46 -7.53 -4.45
N ALA A 505 10.94 -6.69 -3.56
CA ALA A 505 9.72 -6.97 -2.81
C ALA A 505 8.47 -6.96 -3.70
N LEU A 506 8.36 -5.98 -4.61
CA LEU A 506 7.30 -5.89 -5.61
C LEU A 506 7.26 -7.14 -6.51
N LEU A 507 8.42 -7.54 -7.04
CA LEU A 507 8.53 -8.73 -7.90
C LEU A 507 8.27 -10.04 -7.15
N THR A 508 8.75 -10.14 -5.90
CA THR A 508 8.58 -11.35 -5.07
C THR A 508 7.13 -11.55 -4.65
N PHE A 509 6.43 -10.47 -4.30
CA PHE A 509 5.02 -10.52 -3.95
C PHE A 509 4.16 -10.86 -5.16
N MET A 510 4.40 -10.24 -6.33
CA MET A 510 3.71 -10.62 -7.58
C MET A 510 3.82 -12.12 -7.86
N ALA A 511 5.01 -12.69 -7.72
CA ALA A 511 5.22 -14.12 -7.93
C ALA A 511 4.40 -15.02 -6.97
N GLN A 512 3.93 -14.51 -5.83
CA GLN A 512 3.07 -15.29 -4.91
C GLN A 512 1.69 -15.62 -5.49
N VAL A 513 1.25 -14.94 -6.56
CA VAL A 513 -0.02 -15.25 -7.25
C VAL A 513 -0.04 -16.69 -7.78
N HIS A 514 1.14 -17.24 -8.05
CA HIS A 514 1.35 -18.61 -8.50
C HIS A 514 1.40 -19.64 -7.38
N ARG A 515 0.86 -19.36 -6.19
CA ARG A 515 0.88 -20.32 -5.08
C ARG A 515 -0.44 -21.09 -4.93
N GLY A 516 -0.38 -22.23 -4.26
CA GLY A 516 -1.54 -22.99 -3.86
C GLY A 516 -1.97 -23.95 -4.96
N ILE A 517 -3.25 -23.93 -5.31
CA ILE A 517 -3.80 -24.78 -6.35
C ILE A 517 -4.51 -23.93 -7.41
N LYS A 518 -4.44 -24.36 -8.67
CA LYS A 518 -5.25 -23.82 -9.76
C LYS A 518 -5.87 -24.96 -10.56
N GLY A 519 -6.90 -24.69 -11.34
CA GLY A 519 -7.53 -25.74 -12.14
C GLY A 519 -8.74 -25.26 -12.89
N VAL A 520 -9.42 -26.18 -13.57
CA VAL A 520 -10.67 -25.90 -14.30
C VAL A 520 -11.76 -26.85 -13.80
N VAL A 521 -12.95 -26.31 -13.58
CA VAL A 521 -14.16 -27.08 -13.28
C VAL A 521 -14.96 -27.26 -14.57
N ARG A 522 -15.22 -28.51 -14.94
CA ARG A 522 -15.87 -28.89 -16.20
C ARG A 522 -17.03 -29.86 -15.97
N ASP A 523 -17.91 -29.99 -16.95
CA ASP A 523 -18.86 -31.09 -17.02
C ASP A 523 -18.22 -32.35 -17.64
N LYS A 524 -18.96 -33.46 -17.69
CA LYS A 524 -18.47 -34.71 -18.31
C LYS A 524 -18.30 -34.65 -19.83
N GLU A 525 -18.89 -33.64 -20.45
CA GLU A 525 -18.74 -33.36 -21.88
C GLU A 525 -17.49 -32.49 -22.16
N GLY A 526 -16.80 -32.03 -21.11
CA GLY A 526 -15.59 -31.22 -21.18
C GLY A 526 -15.83 -29.71 -21.26
N ASN A 527 -17.09 -29.27 -21.15
CA ASN A 527 -17.45 -27.84 -21.17
C ASN A 527 -17.10 -27.20 -19.81
N PRO A 528 -16.56 -25.98 -19.81
CA PRO A 528 -16.27 -25.25 -18.58
C PRO A 528 -17.55 -24.90 -17.81
N ILE A 529 -17.47 -24.90 -16.49
CA ILE A 529 -18.55 -24.49 -15.59
C ILE A 529 -18.12 -23.21 -14.88
N SER A 530 -18.69 -22.08 -15.29
CA SER A 530 -18.51 -20.79 -14.63
C SER A 530 -19.31 -20.70 -13.33
N ASN A 531 -18.88 -19.83 -12.41
CA ASN A 531 -19.51 -19.62 -11.10
C ASN A 531 -19.66 -20.89 -10.24
N ALA A 532 -18.86 -21.93 -10.49
CA ALA A 532 -18.76 -23.08 -9.61
C ALA A 532 -18.01 -22.66 -8.34
N THR A 533 -18.48 -23.11 -7.18
CA THR A 533 -17.78 -22.87 -5.92
C THR A 533 -16.73 -23.95 -5.68
N VAL A 534 -15.51 -23.53 -5.33
CA VAL A 534 -14.43 -24.40 -4.88
C VAL A 534 -14.19 -24.13 -3.39
N SER A 535 -14.37 -25.16 -2.57
CA SER A 535 -14.29 -25.09 -1.10
C SER A 535 -13.17 -25.97 -0.57
N VAL A 536 -12.47 -25.50 0.46
CA VAL A 536 -11.35 -26.22 1.09
C VAL A 536 -11.76 -26.62 2.51
N GLU A 537 -11.68 -27.92 2.82
CA GLU A 537 -12.03 -28.41 4.15
C GLU A 537 -11.15 -27.74 5.23
N GLY A 538 -11.79 -27.20 6.27
CA GLY A 538 -11.12 -26.49 7.36
C GLY A 538 -10.93 -24.97 7.16
N ILE A 539 -11.25 -24.43 5.97
CA ILE A 539 -11.16 -23.00 5.69
C ILE A 539 -12.55 -22.48 5.34
N ASN A 540 -13.11 -21.57 6.17
CA ASN A 540 -14.44 -21.02 5.98
C ASN A 540 -14.46 -19.84 5.00
N HIS A 541 -13.81 -20.00 3.86
CA HIS A 541 -13.82 -19.01 2.78
C HIS A 541 -13.64 -19.76 1.46
N ASP A 542 -14.72 -19.85 0.68
CA ASP A 542 -14.71 -20.52 -0.63
C ASP A 542 -14.38 -19.52 -1.74
N ILE A 543 -14.12 -20.00 -2.96
CA ILE A 543 -13.89 -19.16 -4.14
C ILE A 543 -14.82 -19.58 -5.29
N ARG A 544 -14.92 -18.75 -6.33
CA ARG A 544 -15.69 -19.06 -7.56
C ARG A 544 -14.81 -19.22 -8.78
N THR A 545 -15.24 -20.06 -9.72
CA THR A 545 -14.63 -20.16 -11.04
C THR A 545 -15.00 -18.96 -11.91
N GLY A 546 -14.04 -18.52 -12.74
CA GLY A 546 -14.25 -17.51 -13.76
C GLY A 546 -15.12 -18.00 -14.93
N GLU A 547 -15.26 -17.18 -15.97
CA GLU A 547 -16.09 -17.52 -17.14
C GLU A 547 -15.61 -18.78 -17.87
N SER A 548 -14.29 -19.01 -17.90
CA SER A 548 -13.69 -20.19 -18.53
C SER A 548 -13.65 -21.43 -17.61
N GLY A 549 -14.32 -21.35 -16.45
CA GLY A 549 -14.38 -22.43 -15.46
C GLY A 549 -13.09 -22.62 -14.67
N ASP A 550 -12.08 -21.78 -14.91
CA ASP A 550 -10.82 -21.76 -14.18
C ASP A 550 -10.95 -21.11 -12.81
N TYR A 551 -10.05 -21.50 -11.91
CA TYR A 551 -9.97 -20.96 -10.56
C TYR A 551 -8.54 -21.01 -10.04
N TRP A 552 -8.25 -20.15 -9.06
CA TRP A 552 -7.00 -20.14 -8.30
C TRP A 552 -7.34 -20.04 -6.82
N ARG A 553 -6.76 -20.94 -6.01
CA ARG A 553 -6.90 -20.96 -4.57
C ARG A 553 -5.51 -20.92 -3.95
N LEU A 554 -5.11 -19.73 -3.53
CA LEU A 554 -3.88 -19.52 -2.78
C LEU A 554 -3.95 -20.32 -1.48
N LEU A 555 -2.91 -21.10 -1.21
CA LEU A 555 -2.79 -21.97 -0.03
C LEU A 555 -1.31 -22.11 0.35
N ASN A 556 -1.06 -22.33 1.63
CA ASN A 556 0.26 -22.75 2.11
C ASN A 556 0.54 -24.22 1.72
N PRO A 557 1.80 -24.69 1.74
CA PRO A 557 2.13 -26.08 1.47
C PRO A 557 1.40 -27.04 2.41
N GLY A 558 0.81 -28.09 1.86
CA GLY A 558 -0.03 -29.01 2.62
C GLY A 558 -0.94 -29.88 1.75
N GLU A 559 -1.64 -30.81 2.40
CA GLU A 559 -2.65 -31.66 1.77
C GLU A 559 -4.05 -31.17 2.13
N TYR A 560 -4.89 -30.95 1.11
CA TYR A 560 -6.20 -30.34 1.28
C TYR A 560 -7.28 -31.19 0.63
N ARG A 561 -8.38 -31.41 1.35
CA ARG A 561 -9.61 -31.96 0.76
C ARG A 561 -10.41 -30.82 0.17
N VAL A 562 -10.52 -30.82 -1.16
CA VAL A 562 -11.13 -29.73 -1.92
C VAL A 562 -12.38 -30.24 -2.60
N THR A 563 -13.47 -29.49 -2.49
CA THR A 563 -14.77 -29.82 -3.06
C THR A 563 -15.22 -28.76 -4.05
N ALA A 564 -15.47 -29.16 -5.29
CA ALA A 564 -16.13 -28.32 -6.29
C ALA A 564 -17.64 -28.61 -6.30
N ARG A 565 -18.45 -27.55 -6.31
CA ARG A 565 -19.91 -27.61 -6.39
C ARG A 565 -20.44 -26.58 -7.39
N ALA A 566 -21.48 -26.93 -8.12
CA ALA A 566 -22.16 -26.02 -9.03
C ALA A 566 -23.66 -26.34 -9.05
N GLU A 567 -24.50 -25.34 -9.32
CA GLU A 567 -25.95 -25.55 -9.46
C GLU A 567 -26.23 -26.51 -10.63
N GLY A 568 -27.13 -27.48 -10.41
CA GLY A 568 -27.43 -28.51 -11.41
C GLY A 568 -26.40 -29.65 -11.47
N TYR A 569 -25.36 -29.66 -10.63
CA TYR A 569 -24.32 -30.70 -10.59
C TYR A 569 -24.22 -31.37 -9.21
N SER A 570 -23.73 -32.61 -9.19
CA SER A 570 -23.37 -33.31 -7.95
C SER A 570 -21.98 -32.84 -7.50
N PRO A 571 -21.79 -32.45 -6.22
CA PRO A 571 -20.49 -32.00 -5.73
C PRO A 571 -19.45 -33.12 -5.81
N PHE A 572 -18.21 -32.77 -6.09
CA PHE A 572 -17.09 -33.71 -6.17
C PHE A 572 -15.94 -33.26 -5.27
N THR A 573 -15.51 -34.15 -4.38
CA THR A 573 -14.41 -33.92 -3.44
C THR A 573 -13.21 -34.76 -3.82
N ARG A 574 -12.03 -34.16 -3.83
CA ARG A 574 -10.75 -34.85 -4.03
C ARG A 574 -9.66 -34.28 -3.12
N LEU A 575 -8.55 -35.01 -3.02
CA LEU A 575 -7.34 -34.51 -2.40
C LEU A 575 -6.54 -33.69 -3.42
N CYS A 576 -6.17 -32.46 -3.05
CA CYS A 576 -5.21 -31.63 -3.77
C CYS A 576 -3.99 -31.42 -2.86
N VAL A 577 -2.79 -31.43 -3.43
CA VAL A 577 -1.54 -31.25 -2.68
C VAL A 577 -0.90 -29.95 -3.13
N VAL A 578 -0.43 -29.14 -2.19
CA VAL A 578 0.34 -27.92 -2.46
C VAL A 578 1.79 -28.19 -2.09
N GLY A 579 2.68 -28.11 -3.09
CA GLY A 579 4.11 -28.31 -2.92
C GLY A 579 4.83 -27.14 -2.25
N PHE A 580 6.12 -27.34 -1.94
CA PHE A 580 7.02 -26.26 -1.50
C PHE A 580 7.66 -25.52 -2.67
N ASP A 581 7.69 -26.13 -3.85
CA ASP A 581 8.23 -25.53 -5.06
C ASP A 581 7.37 -24.36 -5.53
N PRO A 582 7.96 -23.35 -6.20
CA PRO A 582 7.21 -22.26 -6.81
C PRO A 582 6.30 -22.80 -7.93
N GLY A 583 5.08 -22.24 -8.00
CA GLY A 583 4.06 -22.65 -8.98
C GLY A 583 2.83 -23.31 -8.35
N ALA A 584 1.67 -23.06 -8.94
CA ALA A 584 0.40 -23.54 -8.42
C ALA A 584 0.17 -24.99 -8.89
N THR A 585 -0.23 -25.87 -7.98
CA THR A 585 -0.50 -27.26 -8.33
C THR A 585 -1.85 -27.39 -9.05
N TYR A 586 -1.86 -28.05 -10.21
CA TYR A 586 -3.10 -28.28 -10.96
C TYR A 586 -4.04 -29.25 -10.24
N CYS A 587 -5.28 -28.84 -9.98
CA CYS A 587 -6.30 -29.67 -9.35
C CYS A 587 -7.71 -29.50 -9.99
N SER A 588 -7.90 -29.98 -11.22
CA SER A 588 -9.18 -29.84 -11.93
C SER A 588 -10.29 -30.79 -11.44
N PHE A 589 -11.55 -30.44 -11.75
CA PHE A 589 -12.76 -31.16 -11.34
C PHE A 589 -13.70 -31.41 -12.52
N ASP A 590 -14.19 -32.65 -12.67
CA ASP A 590 -15.24 -32.99 -13.64
C ASP A 590 -16.54 -33.35 -12.90
N LEU A 591 -17.54 -32.47 -12.99
CA LEU A 591 -18.80 -32.61 -12.27
C LEU A 591 -19.84 -33.39 -13.09
N ASN A 592 -20.61 -34.23 -12.39
CA ASN A 592 -21.74 -34.96 -12.98
C ASN A 592 -23.02 -34.14 -12.85
N LYS A 593 -23.82 -34.07 -13.92
CA LYS A 593 -25.17 -33.48 -13.85
C LYS A 593 -25.99 -34.17 -12.78
N SER A 594 -26.67 -33.37 -11.98
CA SER A 594 -27.50 -33.80 -10.89
C SER A 594 -28.89 -34.18 -11.39
N ASN A 595 -29.47 -35.24 -10.83
CA ASN A 595 -30.88 -35.57 -11.06
C ASN A 595 -31.84 -34.65 -10.27
N TRP A 596 -31.31 -33.70 -9.48
CA TRP A 596 -32.11 -32.83 -8.61
C TRP A 596 -33.12 -31.95 -9.37
N ASP A 597 -32.82 -31.48 -10.59
CA ASP A 597 -33.78 -30.67 -11.36
C ASP A 597 -34.94 -31.52 -11.87
N ARG A 598 -34.66 -32.76 -12.26
CA ARG A 598 -35.69 -33.75 -12.58
C ARG A 598 -36.52 -34.10 -11.35
N ILE A 599 -35.90 -34.21 -10.18
CA ILE A 599 -36.58 -34.44 -8.90
C ILE A 599 -37.44 -33.23 -8.50
N LYS A 600 -36.93 -31.99 -8.62
CA LYS A 600 -37.69 -30.75 -8.36
C LYS A 600 -38.89 -30.61 -9.30
N GLN A 601 -38.75 -30.90 -10.59
CA GLN A 601 -39.86 -30.92 -11.54
C GLN A 601 -40.91 -31.98 -11.17
N ILE A 602 -40.48 -33.19 -10.79
CA ILE A 602 -41.39 -34.25 -10.32
C ILE A 602 -42.08 -33.84 -9.00
N MET A 603 -41.37 -33.20 -8.07
CA MET A 603 -41.94 -32.70 -6.81
C MET A 603 -42.94 -31.57 -7.03
N ALA A 604 -42.68 -30.67 -7.98
CA ALA A 604 -43.60 -29.61 -8.39
C ALA A 604 -44.87 -30.18 -9.05
N LEU A 605 -44.74 -31.21 -9.89
CA LEU A 605 -45.86 -31.93 -10.51
C LEU A 605 -46.70 -32.73 -9.51
N HIS A 606 -46.11 -33.20 -8.41
CA HIS A 606 -46.78 -34.03 -7.39
C HIS A 606 -47.07 -33.30 -6.07
N GLY A 607 -47.05 -31.96 -6.06
CA GLY A 607 -47.46 -31.15 -4.91
C GLY A 607 -46.59 -31.33 -3.65
N ASN A 608 -45.26 -31.41 -3.82
CA ASN A 608 -44.27 -31.52 -2.73
C ASN A 608 -44.48 -32.70 -1.76
N ARG A 609 -45.07 -33.82 -2.21
CA ARG A 609 -45.14 -35.05 -1.41
C ARG A 609 -43.99 -36.00 -1.76
N PRO A 610 -43.25 -36.56 -0.78
CA PRO A 610 -42.21 -37.55 -1.06
C PRO A 610 -42.83 -38.82 -1.66
N ILE A 611 -42.30 -39.25 -2.81
CA ILE A 611 -42.72 -40.48 -3.48
C ILE A 611 -42.19 -41.67 -2.68
N ARG A 612 -43.09 -42.47 -2.11
CA ARG A 612 -42.74 -43.78 -1.54
C ARG A 612 -42.38 -44.74 -2.68
N LEU A 613 -41.08 -44.98 -2.89
CA LEU A 613 -40.60 -46.08 -3.72
C LEU A 613 -41.00 -47.41 -3.05
N LEU A 614 -42.03 -48.07 -3.58
CA LEU A 614 -42.38 -49.44 -3.24
C LEU A 614 -41.30 -50.37 -3.81
N ILE A 615 -40.35 -50.77 -2.95
CA ILE A 615 -39.42 -51.85 -3.24
C ILE A 615 -40.24 -53.14 -3.38
N HIS A 616 -40.31 -53.66 -4.61
CA HIS A 616 -40.91 -54.97 -4.88
C HIS A 616 -39.95 -56.05 -4.38
N VAL A 617 -40.17 -56.52 -3.14
CA VAL A 617 -39.47 -57.69 -2.60
C VAL A 617 -40.08 -58.94 -3.25
N GLY A 618 -39.32 -59.56 -4.16
CA GLY A 618 -39.66 -60.85 -4.75
C GLY A 618 -39.77 -61.94 -3.67
N LYS A 619 -40.90 -62.66 -3.67
CA LYS A 619 -41.13 -63.82 -2.80
C LYS A 619 -40.17 -64.96 -3.17
N SER A 620 -39.29 -65.32 -2.23
CA SER A 620 -38.59 -66.61 -2.23
C SER A 620 -39.45 -67.65 -1.53
N SER A 621 -39.90 -68.67 -2.26
CA SER A 621 -40.59 -69.85 -1.75
C SER A 621 -39.58 -70.86 -1.19
N ARG A 622 -39.56 -71.04 0.13
CA ARG A 622 -38.88 -72.15 0.79
C ARG A 622 -39.68 -73.45 0.61
N ILE A 623 -39.08 -74.41 -0.10
CA ILE A 623 -39.48 -75.81 -0.08
C ILE A 623 -38.82 -76.46 1.16
N LYS A 624 -39.64 -76.99 2.07
CA LYS A 624 -39.21 -77.86 3.17
C LYS A 624 -39.12 -79.30 2.63
N GLY A 625 -37.94 -79.91 2.70
CA GLY A 625 -37.74 -81.35 2.59
C GLY A 625 -37.64 -81.96 3.98
N SER A 626 -38.36 -83.06 4.20
CA SER A 626 -38.43 -83.87 5.42
C SER A 626 -37.41 -85.01 5.41
N LEU A 627 -37.01 -85.40 6.64
CA LEU A 627 -36.17 -86.51 7.12
C LEU A 627 -34.67 -86.24 7.18
#